data_AF-A0A1B6FXA8-F1
#
_entry.id   AF-A0A1B6FXA8-F1
#
_cell.length_a   1.000
_cell.length_b   1.000
_cell.length_c   1.000
_cell.angle_alpha   90.00
_cell.angle_beta   90.00
_cell.angle_gamma   90.00
#
_symmetry.space_group_name_H-M   'P 1'
#
loop_
_entity.id
_entity.type
_entity.pdbx_description
1 polymer ?
#
loop_
_entity_poly.entity_id
_entity_poly.type
_entity_poly.pdbx_seq_one_letter_code
_entity_poly.pdbx_strand_id
1 'polypeptide(L)'
;MTFLKHTLWVVIISINFVSQVQPAAEFDFDTTDFSEIANTPAFVDKTLFIKAVIENNKTSLITAPPGFGKSTNLNMLKTFLEIEVDSEGVPKTKANYVKDQVTDTRNYKLFDDNMLKISEETNTMKNHFGKTPVLSVSFKCKRTVNSFDDALECFKYVVHDCFKQYRYLGRSKKLGIDQRQYIETWCDDKTYRMFGRHRVLSGLRDLSEFLFRHFNDKTVFVLIDDHDSVFKSALFNVTDDDQLNDIVRLTVGIVNSLLKNNRRHVHGGLVTGVSDILVFGSGLN
;
A
#
# COMPACT_ATOMS: atom_id res chain seq x y z
N MET A 1 29.48 -49.02 -31.78
CA MET A 1 28.03 -48.70 -31.74
C MET A 1 27.47 -48.39 -30.34
N THR A 2 28.19 -48.70 -29.27
CA THR A 2 27.75 -48.47 -27.87
C THR A 2 28.01 -47.05 -27.36
N PHE A 3 29.10 -46.41 -27.80
CA PHE A 3 29.47 -45.05 -27.35
C PHE A 3 28.47 -43.97 -27.80
N LEU A 4 27.99 -44.06 -29.05
CA LEU A 4 27.04 -43.10 -29.63
C LEU A 4 25.66 -43.12 -28.94
N LYS A 5 25.25 -44.29 -28.43
CA LYS A 5 23.99 -44.45 -27.69
C LYS A 5 24.07 -43.77 -26.32
N HIS A 6 25.24 -43.78 -25.68
CA HIS A 6 25.41 -43.21 -24.35
C HIS A 6 25.44 -41.67 -24.39
N THR A 7 26.07 -41.07 -25.39
CA THR A 7 26.06 -39.61 -25.60
C THR A 7 24.68 -39.11 -26.01
N LEU A 8 23.94 -39.83 -26.88
CA LEU A 8 22.56 -39.46 -27.18
C LEU A 8 21.67 -39.50 -25.93
N TRP A 9 21.85 -40.51 -25.08
CA TRP A 9 21.05 -40.65 -23.86
C TRP A 9 21.34 -39.54 -22.84
N VAL A 10 22.61 -39.13 -22.69
CA VAL A 10 22.99 -37.99 -21.85
C VAL A 10 22.43 -36.68 -22.40
N VAL A 11 22.49 -36.44 -23.72
CA VAL A 11 21.90 -35.25 -24.35
C VAL A 11 20.38 -35.22 -24.18
N ILE A 12 19.70 -36.37 -24.32
CA ILE A 12 18.26 -36.48 -24.10
C ILE A 12 17.90 -36.21 -22.63
N ILE A 13 18.71 -36.68 -21.67
CA ILE A 13 18.52 -36.36 -20.24
C ILE A 13 18.74 -34.87 -19.99
N SER A 14 19.77 -34.26 -20.56
CA SER A 14 20.02 -32.82 -20.43
C SER A 14 18.89 -31.98 -21.02
N ILE A 15 18.30 -32.41 -22.15
CA ILE A 15 17.14 -31.74 -22.77
C ILE A 15 15.87 -31.94 -21.92
N ASN A 16 15.69 -33.12 -21.31
CA ASN A 16 14.57 -33.37 -20.39
C ASN A 16 14.75 -32.69 -19.02
N PHE A 17 15.97 -32.27 -18.67
CA PHE A 17 16.28 -31.47 -17.47
C PHE A 17 16.23 -29.96 -17.71
N VAL A 18 16.16 -29.52 -18.97
CA VAL A 18 15.61 -28.21 -19.28
C VAL A 18 14.12 -28.32 -18.99
N SER A 19 13.78 -28.06 -17.73
CA SER A 19 12.43 -27.77 -17.28
C SER A 19 11.74 -27.01 -18.39
N GLN A 20 10.69 -27.60 -18.98
CA GLN A 20 9.83 -26.87 -19.88
C GLN A 20 9.49 -25.58 -19.15
N VAL A 21 10.00 -24.47 -19.67
CA VAL A 21 9.61 -23.15 -19.21
C VAL A 21 8.12 -23.13 -19.51
N GLN A 22 7.32 -23.40 -18.48
CA GLN A 22 5.89 -23.15 -18.54
C GLN A 22 5.78 -21.73 -19.08
N PRO A 23 4.93 -21.48 -20.10
CA PRO A 23 4.70 -20.12 -20.55
C PRO A 23 4.45 -19.30 -19.29
N ALA A 24 5.31 -18.30 -19.06
CA ALA A 24 5.24 -17.47 -17.87
C ALA A 24 3.77 -17.12 -17.69
N ALA A 25 3.23 -17.41 -16.50
CA ALA A 25 1.86 -17.07 -16.16
C ALA A 25 1.57 -15.68 -16.73
N GLU A 26 0.50 -15.55 -17.52
CA GLU A 26 0.14 -14.34 -18.26
C GLU A 26 0.37 -13.13 -17.35
N PHE A 27 1.38 -12.32 -17.69
CA PHE A 27 1.81 -11.23 -16.83
C PHE A 27 0.73 -10.16 -16.90
N ASP A 28 -0.02 -10.00 -15.81
CA ASP A 28 -0.99 -8.92 -15.69
C ASP A 28 -0.24 -7.60 -15.58
N PHE A 29 -0.19 -6.84 -16.68
CA PHE A 29 0.45 -5.53 -16.71
C PHE A 29 -0.28 -4.49 -15.85
N ASP A 30 -1.52 -4.75 -15.45
CA ASP A 30 -2.33 -3.85 -14.62
C ASP A 30 -2.22 -4.16 -13.13
N THR A 31 -1.60 -5.29 -12.74
CA THR A 31 -1.42 -5.62 -11.33
C THR A 31 -0.46 -4.63 -10.65
N THR A 32 -0.78 -4.32 -9.40
CA THR A 32 0.09 -3.53 -8.50
C THR A 32 0.53 -4.35 -7.29
N ASP A 33 0.15 -5.63 -7.23
CA ASP A 33 0.52 -6.54 -6.16
C ASP A 33 2.00 -6.92 -6.31
N PHE A 34 2.82 -6.47 -5.36
CA PHE A 34 4.24 -6.76 -5.35
C PHE A 34 4.51 -8.27 -5.27
N SER A 35 3.67 -9.03 -4.57
CA SER A 35 3.85 -10.48 -4.43
C SER A 35 3.59 -11.25 -5.73
N GLU A 36 2.74 -10.72 -6.61
CA GLU A 36 2.60 -11.28 -7.96
C GLU A 36 3.78 -10.89 -8.82
N ILE A 37 4.12 -9.59 -8.85
CA ILE A 37 5.16 -9.03 -9.72
C ILE A 37 6.54 -9.61 -9.38
N ALA A 38 6.90 -9.71 -8.10
CA ALA A 38 8.22 -10.16 -7.66
C ALA A 38 8.59 -11.57 -8.12
N ASN A 39 7.59 -12.43 -8.40
CA ASN A 39 7.80 -13.79 -8.88
C ASN A 39 7.89 -13.88 -10.41
N THR A 40 7.95 -12.74 -11.11
CA THR A 40 7.93 -12.69 -12.58
C THR A 40 9.32 -12.32 -13.12
N PRO A 41 9.70 -12.82 -14.30
CA PRO A 41 10.99 -12.48 -14.92
C PRO A 41 11.07 -11.00 -15.36
N ALA A 42 9.95 -10.28 -15.39
CA ALA A 42 9.89 -8.86 -15.72
C ALA A 42 10.23 -7.95 -14.54
N PHE A 43 10.32 -8.48 -13.32
CA PHE A 43 10.59 -7.69 -12.14
C PHE A 43 12.04 -7.18 -12.12
N VAL A 44 12.18 -5.86 -12.09
CA VAL A 44 13.46 -5.20 -11.84
C VAL A 44 13.56 -4.89 -10.35
N ASP A 45 14.52 -5.52 -9.68
CA ASP A 45 14.70 -5.37 -8.24
C ASP A 45 15.15 -3.95 -7.84
N LYS A 46 14.18 -3.21 -7.28
CA LYS A 46 14.30 -1.88 -6.68
C LYS A 46 14.13 -1.89 -5.17
N THR A 47 14.26 -3.04 -4.52
CA THR A 47 13.93 -3.22 -3.09
C THR A 47 14.82 -2.39 -2.15
N LEU A 48 16.01 -1.96 -2.58
CA LEU A 48 16.83 -0.98 -1.84
C LEU A 48 16.13 0.38 -1.63
N PHE A 49 15.07 0.68 -2.39
CA PHE A 49 14.17 1.81 -2.11
C PHE A 49 13.62 1.78 -0.68
N ILE A 50 13.36 0.59 -0.14
CA ILE A 50 12.84 0.41 1.23
C ILE A 50 13.81 1.00 2.26
N LYS A 51 15.09 0.69 2.12
CA LYS A 51 16.16 1.24 2.98
C LYS A 51 16.19 2.76 2.92
N ALA A 52 16.17 3.33 1.71
CA ALA A 52 16.15 4.77 1.52
C ALA A 52 14.94 5.46 2.19
N VAL A 53 13.75 4.84 2.15
CA VAL A 53 12.56 5.36 2.82
C VAL A 53 12.67 5.29 4.34
N ILE A 54 13.16 4.16 4.88
CA ILE A 54 13.35 3.97 6.33
C ILE A 54 14.35 4.99 6.88
N GLU A 55 15.48 5.19 6.20
CA GLU A 55 16.54 6.11 6.64
C GLU A 55 16.11 7.59 6.62
N ASN A 56 15.21 7.97 5.70
CA ASN A 56 14.71 9.34 5.57
C ASN A 56 13.94 9.81 6.84
N ASN A 57 13.36 8.88 7.62
CA ASN A 57 12.67 9.13 8.91
C ASN A 57 11.61 10.27 8.88
N LYS A 58 11.15 10.67 7.69
CA LYS A 58 10.22 11.79 7.46
C LYS A 58 9.19 11.42 6.42
N THR A 59 8.06 12.13 6.45
CA THR A 59 7.05 12.02 5.40
C THR A 59 7.61 12.50 4.07
N SER A 60 7.51 11.66 3.04
CA SER A 60 8.01 11.95 1.69
C SER A 60 6.86 11.94 0.66
N LEU A 61 6.94 12.80 -0.35
CA LEU A 61 6.04 12.81 -1.51
C LEU A 61 6.82 12.41 -2.77
N ILE A 62 6.29 11.43 -3.51
CA ILE A 62 6.83 10.98 -4.79
C ILE A 62 5.81 11.24 -5.89
N THR A 63 6.13 12.18 -6.78
CA THR A 63 5.34 12.43 -7.99
C THR A 63 6.07 11.88 -9.20
N ALA A 64 5.41 11.06 -10.00
CA ALA A 64 5.94 10.54 -11.27
C ALA A 64 4.80 10.31 -12.28
N PRO A 65 5.06 10.24 -13.59
CA PRO A 65 4.03 9.97 -14.58
C PRO A 65 3.29 8.63 -14.34
N PRO A 66 2.12 8.42 -14.95
CA PRO A 66 1.42 7.14 -14.90
C PRO A 66 2.31 5.97 -15.39
N GLY A 67 2.13 4.77 -14.83
CA GLY A 67 2.92 3.58 -15.22
C GLY A 67 4.33 3.46 -14.61
N PHE A 68 4.80 4.44 -13.83
CA PHE A 68 6.14 4.42 -13.22
C PHE A 68 6.32 3.44 -12.04
N GLY A 69 5.33 2.59 -11.74
CA GLY A 69 5.39 1.60 -10.65
C GLY A 69 5.26 2.20 -9.24
N LYS A 70 4.65 3.39 -9.10
CA LYS A 70 4.43 4.06 -7.80
C LYS A 70 3.63 3.18 -6.83
N SER A 71 2.47 2.69 -7.28
CA SER A 71 1.58 1.82 -6.52
C SER A 71 2.26 0.50 -6.16
N THR A 72 2.99 -0.12 -7.09
CA THR A 72 3.81 -1.31 -6.82
C THR A 72 4.87 -1.06 -5.75
N ASN A 73 5.57 0.08 -5.80
CA ASN A 73 6.57 0.42 -4.78
C ASN A 73 5.93 0.68 -3.40
N LEU A 74 4.74 1.27 -3.35
CA LEU A 74 3.97 1.38 -2.10
C LEU A 74 3.55 0.01 -1.58
N ASN A 75 3.07 -0.88 -2.44
CA ASN A 75 2.69 -2.25 -2.06
C ASN A 75 3.91 -3.06 -1.58
N MET A 76 5.07 -2.93 -2.24
CA MET A 76 6.34 -3.49 -1.79
C MET A 76 6.73 -3.00 -0.39
N LEU A 77 6.66 -1.69 -0.16
CA LEU A 77 6.99 -1.09 1.14
C LEU A 77 6.01 -1.53 2.23
N LYS A 78 4.71 -1.61 1.91
CA LYS A 78 3.68 -2.18 2.79
C LYS A 78 4.05 -3.60 3.18
N THR A 79 4.31 -4.46 2.18
CA THR A 79 4.62 -5.88 2.35
C THR A 79 5.86 -6.09 3.24
N PHE A 80 6.87 -5.23 3.11
CA PHE A 80 8.08 -5.27 3.93
C PHE A 80 7.82 -4.85 5.38
N LEU A 81 7.08 -3.76 5.61
CA LEU A 81 6.94 -3.15 6.93
C LEU A 81 5.83 -3.81 7.77
N GLU A 82 4.75 -4.26 7.13
CA GLU A 82 3.50 -4.59 7.80
C GLU A 82 3.61 -5.79 8.74
N ILE A 83 3.00 -5.67 9.91
CA ILE A 83 2.74 -6.82 10.77
C ILE A 83 1.61 -7.63 10.12
N GLU A 84 1.93 -8.77 9.52
CA GLU A 84 0.91 -9.67 8.97
C GLU A 84 0.00 -10.19 10.08
N VAL A 85 -1.32 -10.02 9.92
CA VAL A 85 -2.34 -10.47 10.87
C VAL A 85 -3.33 -11.45 10.24
N ASP A 86 -3.97 -12.26 11.07
CA ASP A 86 -5.10 -13.10 10.69
C ASP A 86 -6.43 -12.32 10.65
N SER A 87 -7.55 -13.02 10.46
CA SER A 87 -8.89 -12.44 10.40
C SER A 87 -9.36 -11.77 11.70
N GLU A 88 -8.73 -12.09 12.83
CA GLU A 88 -9.03 -11.52 14.14
C GLU A 88 -8.04 -10.40 14.52
N GLY A 89 -7.08 -10.08 13.64
CA GLY A 89 -6.05 -9.08 13.89
C GLY A 89 -4.88 -9.61 14.72
N VAL A 90 -4.77 -10.92 14.94
CA VAL A 90 -3.65 -11.50 15.69
C VAL A 90 -2.44 -11.62 14.75
N PRO A 91 -1.24 -11.14 15.15
CA PRO A 91 -0.03 -11.32 14.36
C PRO A 91 0.23 -12.78 14.02
N LYS A 92 0.54 -13.07 12.75
CA LYS A 92 0.80 -14.43 12.26
C LYS A 92 2.17 -14.98 12.65
N THR A 93 3.12 -14.09 12.93
CA THR A 93 4.46 -14.46 13.39
C THR A 93 4.41 -14.99 14.83
N LYS A 94 5.21 -16.02 15.11
CA LYS A 94 5.47 -16.53 16.46
C LYS A 94 6.52 -15.71 17.20
N ALA A 95 7.32 -14.93 16.47
CA ALA A 95 8.36 -14.09 17.05
C ALA A 95 7.73 -12.92 17.81
N ASN A 96 8.43 -12.43 18.84
CA ASN A 96 8.08 -11.14 19.41
C ASN A 96 8.54 -10.04 18.45
N TYR A 97 7.68 -9.63 17.51
CA TYR A 97 7.99 -8.63 16.47
C TYR A 97 8.49 -7.27 17.02
N VAL A 98 8.40 -7.01 18.33
CA VAL A 98 9.02 -5.83 18.96
C VAL A 98 10.51 -6.03 19.22
N LYS A 99 10.94 -7.24 19.59
CA LYS A 99 12.32 -7.54 20.03
C LYS A 99 13.08 -8.40 19.02
N ASP A 100 12.43 -9.43 18.53
CA ASP A 100 13.04 -10.50 17.74
C ASP A 100 12.84 -10.22 16.25
N GLN A 101 13.71 -10.77 15.41
CA GLN A 101 13.54 -10.72 13.97
C GLN A 101 12.33 -11.57 13.55
N VAL A 102 11.54 -11.08 12.59
CA VAL A 102 10.43 -11.81 11.99
C VAL A 102 10.96 -12.55 10.77
N THR A 103 10.83 -13.88 10.74
CA THR A 103 11.32 -14.74 9.63
C THR A 103 10.31 -15.80 9.19
N ASP A 104 9.17 -15.92 9.87
CA ASP A 104 8.22 -17.03 9.75
C ASP A 104 6.92 -16.64 9.03
N THR A 105 6.92 -15.54 8.29
CA THR A 105 5.73 -15.02 7.60
C THR A 105 5.80 -15.19 6.07
N ARG A 106 4.66 -15.04 5.38
CA ARG A 106 4.63 -15.15 3.91
C ARG A 106 5.43 -14.02 3.27
N ASN A 107 5.30 -12.81 3.80
CA ASN A 107 6.03 -11.66 3.30
C ASN A 107 7.53 -11.90 3.45
N TYR A 108 8.03 -12.43 4.59
CA TYR A 108 9.47 -12.69 4.74
C TYR A 108 10.00 -13.62 3.64
N LYS A 109 9.31 -14.74 3.40
CA LYS A 109 9.66 -15.68 2.33
C LYS A 109 9.67 -15.04 0.95
N LEU A 110 8.74 -14.11 0.67
CA LEU A 110 8.71 -13.41 -0.61
C LEU A 110 10.02 -12.66 -0.89
N PHE A 111 10.64 -12.04 0.13
CA PHE A 111 11.91 -11.32 -0.04
C PHE A 111 13.12 -12.26 -0.01
N ASP A 112 13.10 -13.27 0.86
CA ASP A 112 14.20 -14.22 1.05
C ASP A 112 14.31 -15.22 -0.11
N ASP A 113 13.21 -15.89 -0.47
CA ASP A 113 13.18 -16.92 -1.53
C ASP A 113 13.46 -16.34 -2.92
N ASN A 114 13.07 -15.07 -3.16
CA ASN A 114 13.39 -14.36 -4.40
C ASN A 114 14.78 -13.70 -4.40
N MET A 115 15.57 -13.84 -3.32
CA MET A 115 16.92 -13.30 -3.19
C MET A 115 17.00 -11.80 -3.52
N LEU A 116 16.01 -11.03 -3.04
CA LEU A 116 15.95 -9.59 -3.31
C LEU A 116 17.09 -8.85 -2.60
N LYS A 117 17.62 -7.79 -3.21
CA LYS A 117 18.77 -7.00 -2.70
C LYS A 117 18.58 -6.52 -1.27
N ILE A 118 17.35 -6.16 -0.88
CA ILE A 118 17.07 -5.74 0.50
C ILE A 118 17.31 -6.86 1.53
N SER A 119 17.23 -8.13 1.14
CA SER A 119 17.49 -9.28 2.01
C SER A 119 18.95 -9.36 2.44
N GLU A 120 19.87 -8.79 1.65
CA GLU A 120 21.29 -8.65 2.01
C GLU A 120 21.53 -7.58 3.09
N GLU A 121 20.58 -6.65 3.27
CA GLU A 121 20.63 -5.57 4.27
C GLU A 121 20.19 -6.09 5.64
N THR A 122 21.05 -6.92 6.25
CA THR A 122 20.78 -7.64 7.51
C THR A 122 20.23 -6.76 8.64
N ASN A 123 20.76 -5.55 8.82
CA ASN A 123 20.29 -4.61 9.85
C ASN A 123 18.87 -4.13 9.56
N THR A 124 18.56 -3.83 8.30
CA THR A 124 17.24 -3.38 7.85
C THR A 124 16.21 -4.50 8.00
N MET A 125 16.55 -5.71 7.55
CA MET A 125 15.74 -6.91 7.72
C MET A 125 15.46 -7.20 9.19
N LYS A 126 16.50 -7.18 10.04
CA LYS A 126 16.37 -7.49 11.47
C LYS A 126 15.51 -6.47 12.22
N ASN A 127 15.65 -5.18 11.94
CA ASN A 127 15.08 -4.13 12.76
C ASN A 127 13.73 -3.60 12.26
N HIS A 128 13.39 -3.80 10.99
CA HIS A 128 12.20 -3.18 10.39
C HIS A 128 11.21 -4.17 9.74
N PHE A 129 11.69 -5.32 9.24
CA PHE A 129 10.85 -6.25 8.48
C PHE A 129 9.70 -6.82 9.32
N GLY A 130 8.45 -6.62 8.89
CA GLY A 130 7.27 -7.20 9.52
C GLY A 130 6.98 -6.67 10.93
N LYS A 131 7.53 -5.50 11.29
CA LYS A 131 7.47 -4.96 12.66
C LYS A 131 6.59 -3.74 12.82
N THR A 132 6.07 -3.16 11.75
CA THR A 132 5.45 -1.83 11.77
C THR A 132 3.97 -1.91 11.41
N PRO A 133 3.05 -1.33 12.20
CA PRO A 133 1.68 -1.13 11.75
C PRO A 133 1.68 -0.21 10.53
N VAL A 134 1.05 -0.64 9.44
CA VAL A 134 0.97 0.16 8.21
C VAL A 134 -0.50 0.52 7.94
N LEU A 135 -0.77 1.81 7.76
CA LEU A 135 -2.04 2.32 7.23
C LEU A 135 -1.86 2.63 5.75
N SER A 136 -2.49 1.85 4.88
CA SER A 136 -2.45 2.03 3.43
C SER A 136 -3.80 2.54 2.94
N VAL A 137 -3.80 3.62 2.17
CA VAL A 137 -5.01 4.23 1.62
C VAL A 137 -4.77 4.64 0.17
N SER A 138 -5.74 4.38 -0.70
CA SER A 138 -5.76 4.88 -2.07
C SER A 138 -6.79 5.99 -2.20
N PHE A 139 -6.37 7.16 -2.67
CA PHE A 139 -7.24 8.31 -2.92
C PHE A 139 -7.83 8.26 -4.34
N LYS A 140 -7.62 7.17 -5.06
CA LYS A 140 -8.06 6.98 -6.44
C LYS A 140 -9.56 7.17 -6.56
N CYS A 141 -9.95 8.25 -7.24
CA CYS A 141 -11.34 8.55 -7.52
C CYS A 141 -11.73 8.00 -8.89
N LYS A 142 -12.65 7.04 -8.93
CA LYS A 142 -13.15 6.45 -10.19
C LYS A 142 -14.22 7.31 -10.88
N ARG A 143 -14.75 8.31 -10.18
CA ARG A 143 -15.82 9.20 -10.65
C ARG A 143 -15.25 10.57 -10.97
N THR A 144 -15.82 11.22 -11.97
CA THR A 144 -15.55 12.63 -12.24
C THR A 144 -16.08 13.49 -11.09
N VAL A 145 -15.27 14.43 -10.64
CA VAL A 145 -15.61 15.38 -9.57
C VAL A 145 -16.05 16.69 -10.20
N ASN A 146 -17.35 16.97 -10.22
CA ASN A 146 -17.92 18.19 -10.81
C ASN A 146 -18.36 19.21 -9.74
N SER A 147 -18.34 18.83 -8.46
CA SER A 147 -18.81 19.65 -7.35
C SER A 147 -18.13 19.26 -6.04
N PHE A 148 -18.33 20.09 -5.00
CA PHE A 148 -17.89 19.74 -3.65
C PHE A 148 -18.54 18.45 -3.12
N ASP A 149 -19.82 18.23 -3.42
CA ASP A 149 -20.55 17.04 -2.98
C ASP A 149 -19.98 15.76 -3.63
N ASP A 150 -19.60 15.82 -4.91
CA ASP A 150 -18.92 14.71 -5.58
C ASP A 150 -17.58 14.37 -4.92
N ALA A 151 -16.79 15.40 -4.58
CA ALA A 151 -15.52 15.22 -3.88
C ALA A 151 -15.74 14.60 -2.50
N LEU A 152 -16.75 15.07 -1.77
CA LEU A 152 -17.11 14.55 -0.46
C LEU A 152 -17.53 13.08 -0.55
N GLU A 153 -18.38 12.70 -1.50
CA GLU A 153 -18.76 11.29 -1.73
C GLU A 153 -17.55 10.43 -2.10
N CYS A 154 -16.63 10.95 -2.92
CA CYS A 154 -15.40 10.25 -3.24
C CYS A 154 -14.56 9.99 -1.99
N PHE A 155 -14.38 10.99 -1.12
CA PHE A 155 -13.64 10.80 0.12
C PHE A 155 -14.38 9.92 1.15
N LYS A 156 -15.71 9.92 1.19
CA LYS A 156 -16.47 8.93 1.99
C LYS A 156 -16.11 7.52 1.56
N TYR A 157 -16.05 7.26 0.25
CA TYR A 157 -15.64 5.97 -0.29
C TYR A 157 -14.18 5.63 0.06
N VAL A 158 -13.25 6.58 -0.10
CA VAL A 158 -11.82 6.39 0.26
C VAL A 158 -11.66 5.97 1.71
N VAL A 159 -12.36 6.64 2.64
CA VAL A 159 -12.31 6.29 4.06
C VAL A 159 -12.96 4.93 4.31
N HIS A 160 -14.15 4.69 3.76
CA HIS A 160 -14.85 3.40 3.85
C HIS A 160 -13.98 2.21 3.39
N ASP A 161 -13.37 2.33 2.20
CA ASP A 161 -12.51 1.29 1.63
C ASP A 161 -11.29 1.04 2.52
N CYS A 162 -10.67 2.11 3.03
CA CYS A 162 -9.56 1.98 3.98
C CYS A 162 -10.00 1.26 5.27
N PHE A 163 -11.13 1.63 5.88
CA PHE A 163 -11.64 0.93 7.07
C PHE A 163 -11.90 -0.56 6.82
N LYS A 164 -12.41 -0.93 5.64
CA LYS A 164 -12.63 -2.33 5.27
C LYS A 164 -11.34 -3.15 5.26
N GLN A 165 -10.22 -2.57 4.81
CA GLN A 165 -8.91 -3.24 4.84
C GLN A 165 -8.48 -3.62 6.27
N TYR A 166 -8.95 -2.88 7.27
CA TYR A 166 -8.63 -3.10 8.69
C TYR A 166 -9.85 -3.53 9.51
N ARG A 167 -10.85 -4.18 8.88
CA ARG A 167 -12.11 -4.56 9.53
C ARG A 167 -11.94 -5.40 10.80
N TYR A 168 -10.86 -6.18 10.89
CA TYR A 168 -10.51 -6.96 12.09
C TYR A 168 -10.44 -6.12 13.37
N LEU A 169 -10.16 -4.80 13.27
CA LEU A 169 -10.16 -3.89 14.41
C LEU A 169 -11.53 -3.81 15.10
N GLY A 170 -12.63 -4.05 14.37
CA GLY A 170 -13.98 -4.14 14.94
C GLY A 170 -14.15 -5.26 15.98
N ARG A 171 -13.22 -6.23 16.01
CA ARG A 171 -13.19 -7.33 16.99
C ARG A 171 -12.08 -7.17 18.03
N SER A 172 -11.26 -6.13 17.94
CA SER A 172 -10.11 -5.94 18.81
C SER A 172 -10.54 -5.73 20.27
N LYS A 173 -10.03 -6.60 21.16
CA LYS A 173 -10.23 -6.48 22.62
C LYS A 173 -9.53 -5.26 23.24
N LYS A 174 -8.64 -4.60 22.50
CA LYS A 174 -7.92 -3.39 22.91
C LYS A 174 -8.68 -2.10 22.60
N LEU A 175 -9.79 -2.20 21.88
CA LEU A 175 -10.63 -1.07 21.52
C LEU A 175 -11.94 -1.09 22.32
N GLY A 176 -12.42 0.11 22.67
CA GLY A 176 -13.71 0.28 23.33
C GLY A 176 -14.89 -0.18 22.47
N ILE A 177 -16.06 -0.33 23.09
CA ILE A 177 -17.30 -0.72 22.37
C ILE A 177 -17.63 0.33 21.29
N ASP A 178 -17.60 1.62 21.65
CA ASP A 178 -17.93 2.71 20.72
C ASP A 178 -16.95 2.80 19.53
N GLN A 179 -15.67 2.51 19.77
CA GLN A 179 -14.64 2.49 18.72
C GLN A 179 -14.89 1.34 17.73
N ARG A 180 -15.22 0.16 18.25
CA ARG A 180 -15.58 -1.00 17.42
C ARG A 180 -16.84 -0.75 16.61
N GLN A 181 -17.87 -0.16 17.23
CA GLN A 181 -19.10 0.23 16.52
C GLN A 181 -18.83 1.28 15.43
N TYR A 182 -17.94 2.24 15.69
CA TYR A 182 -17.54 3.24 14.71
C TYR A 182 -16.84 2.61 13.50
N ILE A 183 -15.95 1.64 13.73
CA ILE A 183 -15.31 0.85 12.65
C ILE A 183 -16.36 0.09 11.83
N GLU A 184 -17.29 -0.63 12.49
CA GLU A 184 -18.34 -1.39 11.80
C GLU A 184 -19.25 -0.46 10.97
N THR A 185 -19.55 0.74 11.46
CA THR A 185 -20.36 1.73 10.73
C THR A 185 -19.63 2.26 9.49
N TRP A 186 -18.30 2.42 9.55
CA TRP A 186 -17.51 2.72 8.36
C TRP A 186 -17.42 1.54 7.41
N CYS A 187 -17.42 0.30 7.89
CA CYS A 187 -17.31 -0.89 7.06
C CYS A 187 -18.63 -1.32 6.39
N ASP A 188 -19.78 -0.88 6.90
CA ASP A 188 -21.10 -1.15 6.30
C ASP A 188 -21.33 -0.33 5.03
N ASP A 189 -21.83 -0.99 3.98
CA ASP A 189 -21.99 -0.45 2.61
C ASP A 189 -23.10 0.59 2.44
N LYS A 190 -23.91 0.83 3.47
CA LYS A 190 -25.03 1.77 3.45
C LYS A 190 -24.79 2.94 4.39
N THR A 191 -24.38 2.67 5.62
CA THR A 191 -24.28 3.71 6.67
C THR A 191 -23.16 4.70 6.43
N TYR A 192 -22.04 4.29 5.82
CA TYR A 192 -20.92 5.21 5.57
C TYR A 192 -21.32 6.42 4.71
N ARG A 193 -22.30 6.28 3.82
CA ARG A 193 -22.79 7.35 2.95
C ARG A 193 -23.45 8.49 3.72
N MET A 194 -23.98 8.20 4.91
CA MET A 194 -24.61 9.20 5.78
C MET A 194 -23.59 10.07 6.52
N PHE A 195 -22.30 9.71 6.50
CA PHE A 195 -21.28 10.49 7.20
C PHE A 195 -21.04 11.84 6.53
N GLY A 196 -21.06 12.90 7.32
CA GLY A 196 -20.74 14.24 6.84
C GLY A 196 -19.24 14.55 6.81
N ARG A 197 -18.93 15.75 6.31
CA ARG A 197 -17.56 16.30 6.18
C ARG A 197 -16.67 16.07 7.41
N HIS A 198 -17.19 16.28 8.62
CA HIS A 198 -16.41 16.12 9.86
C HIS A 198 -15.84 14.70 10.02
N ARG A 199 -16.66 13.68 9.75
CA ARG A 199 -16.26 12.27 9.85
C ARG A 199 -15.25 11.89 8.78
N VAL A 200 -15.40 12.44 7.57
CA VAL A 200 -14.42 12.26 6.49
C VAL A 200 -13.06 12.89 6.86
N LEU A 201 -13.06 14.11 7.41
CA LEU A 201 -11.85 14.81 7.85
C LEU A 201 -11.09 14.09 8.97
N SER A 202 -11.80 13.37 9.85
CA SER A 202 -11.19 12.66 10.98
C SER A 202 -10.95 11.17 10.73
N GLY A 203 -11.68 10.54 9.80
CA GLY A 203 -11.79 9.08 9.71
C GLY A 203 -10.45 8.35 9.62
N LEU A 204 -9.56 8.75 8.71
CA LEU A 204 -8.24 8.11 8.57
C LEU A 204 -7.35 8.33 9.79
N ARG A 205 -7.43 9.51 10.43
CA ARG A 205 -6.72 9.80 11.68
C ARG A 205 -7.24 8.89 12.80
N ASP A 206 -8.55 8.77 12.94
CA ASP A 206 -9.17 7.91 13.95
C ASP A 206 -8.78 6.43 13.72
N LEU A 207 -8.75 5.97 12.45
CA LEU A 207 -8.30 4.63 12.09
C LEU A 207 -6.83 4.38 12.47
N SER A 208 -5.94 5.35 12.25
CA SER A 208 -4.54 5.25 12.66
C SER A 208 -4.38 5.15 14.18
N GLU A 209 -5.24 5.81 14.95
CA GLU A 209 -5.26 5.68 16.41
C GLU A 209 -5.71 4.28 16.84
N PHE A 210 -6.70 3.70 16.15
CA PHE A 210 -7.15 2.33 16.44
C PHE A 210 -6.06 1.30 16.14
N LEU A 211 -5.32 1.46 15.04
CA LEU A 211 -4.14 0.64 14.73
C LEU A 211 -3.07 0.79 15.81
N PHE A 212 -2.75 2.03 16.19
CA PHE A 212 -1.78 2.33 17.25
C PHE A 212 -2.12 1.58 18.54
N ARG A 213 -3.37 1.70 19.03
CA ARG A 213 -3.84 1.00 20.23
C ARG A 213 -3.81 -0.52 20.07
N HIS A 214 -4.26 -1.01 18.91
CA HIS A 214 -4.30 -2.45 18.62
C HIS A 214 -2.90 -3.08 18.69
N PHE A 215 -1.88 -2.40 18.17
CA PHE A 215 -0.50 -2.89 18.14
C PHE A 215 0.34 -2.45 19.35
N ASN A 216 -0.28 -2.23 20.52
CA ASN A 216 0.37 -1.87 21.78
C ASN A 216 1.13 -0.54 21.71
N ASP A 217 0.44 0.51 21.26
CA ASP A 217 0.96 1.87 21.19
C ASP A 217 2.19 2.01 20.29
N LYS A 218 2.32 1.12 19.30
CA LYS A 218 3.33 1.23 18.25
C LYS A 218 2.87 2.21 17.18
N THR A 219 3.73 3.16 16.83
CA THR A 219 3.44 4.18 15.82
C THR A 219 3.24 3.55 14.44
N VAL A 220 2.28 4.11 13.70
CA VAL A 220 1.85 3.66 12.38
C VAL A 220 2.67 4.36 11.29
N PHE A 221 3.03 3.63 10.24
CA PHE A 221 3.56 4.20 9.00
C PHE A 221 2.43 4.35 7.98
N VAL A 222 2.30 5.51 7.36
CA VAL A 222 1.17 5.82 6.46
C VAL A 222 1.60 5.76 5.00
N LEU A 223 0.85 5.06 4.16
CA LEU A 223 1.01 5.02 2.71
C LEU A 223 -0.24 5.61 2.06
N ILE A 224 -0.09 6.69 1.30
CA ILE A 224 -1.18 7.31 0.54
C ILE A 224 -0.85 7.19 -0.94
N ASP A 225 -1.68 6.43 -1.67
CA ASP A 225 -1.59 6.34 -3.13
C ASP A 225 -2.54 7.36 -3.81
N ASP A 226 -2.14 7.86 -4.98
CA ASP A 226 -2.95 8.76 -5.82
C ASP A 226 -3.54 9.98 -5.05
N HIS A 227 -2.76 10.61 -4.16
CA HIS A 227 -3.25 11.66 -3.24
C HIS A 227 -3.89 12.87 -3.95
N ASP A 228 -3.53 13.08 -5.20
CA ASP A 228 -3.95 14.16 -6.08
C ASP A 228 -5.14 13.80 -6.96
N SER A 229 -5.62 12.55 -6.97
CA SER A 229 -6.67 12.08 -7.89
C SER A 229 -7.96 12.89 -7.82
N VAL A 230 -8.48 13.15 -6.60
CA VAL A 230 -9.71 13.94 -6.40
C VAL A 230 -9.50 15.39 -6.86
N PHE A 231 -8.39 15.99 -6.44
CA PHE A 231 -8.06 17.38 -6.80
C PHE A 231 -7.86 17.55 -8.31
N LYS A 232 -7.15 16.62 -8.95
CA LYS A 232 -6.92 16.63 -10.39
C LYS A 232 -8.24 16.56 -11.16
N SER A 233 -9.15 15.67 -10.76
CA SER A 233 -10.46 15.62 -11.39
C SER A 233 -11.22 16.93 -11.20
N ALA A 234 -11.23 17.50 -10.00
CA ALA A 234 -11.91 18.77 -9.73
C ALA A 234 -11.32 19.92 -10.55
N LEU A 235 -10.00 20.01 -10.67
CA LEU A 235 -9.30 21.08 -11.37
C LEU A 235 -9.74 21.25 -12.84
N PHE A 236 -10.09 20.15 -13.52
CA PHE A 236 -10.53 20.17 -14.92
C PHE A 236 -12.04 20.30 -15.11
N ASN A 237 -12.85 20.05 -14.09
CA ASN A 237 -14.30 19.90 -14.24
C ASN A 237 -15.13 20.88 -13.39
N VAL A 238 -14.57 21.41 -12.30
CA VAL A 238 -15.26 22.38 -11.43
C VAL A 238 -15.02 23.79 -11.97
N THR A 239 -16.09 24.48 -12.31
CA THR A 239 -16.04 25.86 -12.84
C THR A 239 -16.22 26.93 -11.76
N ASP A 240 -16.72 26.55 -10.59
CA ASP A 240 -16.97 27.43 -9.46
C ASP A 240 -15.74 27.48 -8.52
N ASP A 241 -15.11 28.65 -8.42
CA ASP A 241 -13.88 28.84 -7.66
C ASP A 241 -14.05 28.57 -6.16
N ASP A 242 -15.23 28.87 -5.59
CA ASP A 242 -15.50 28.65 -4.16
C ASP A 242 -15.61 27.15 -3.86
N GLN A 243 -16.30 26.40 -4.72
CA GLN A 243 -16.35 24.93 -4.62
C GLN A 243 -14.97 24.31 -4.80
N LEU A 244 -14.18 24.77 -5.78
CA LEU A 244 -12.82 24.29 -5.99
C LEU A 244 -11.95 24.53 -4.75
N ASN A 245 -12.04 25.72 -4.17
CA ASN A 245 -11.34 26.07 -2.93
C ASN A 245 -11.76 25.17 -1.75
N ASP A 246 -13.04 24.83 -1.63
CA ASP A 246 -13.52 23.94 -0.58
C ASP A 246 -13.06 22.48 -0.78
N ILE A 247 -12.95 22.01 -2.03
CA ILE A 247 -12.37 20.69 -2.36
C ILE A 247 -10.88 20.65 -1.98
N VAL A 248 -10.13 21.71 -2.26
CA VAL A 248 -8.73 21.83 -1.86
C VAL A 248 -8.62 21.79 -0.33
N ARG A 249 -9.45 22.56 0.38
CA ARG A 249 -9.47 22.57 1.85
C ARG A 249 -9.84 21.21 2.44
N LEU A 250 -10.76 20.47 1.82
CA LEU A 250 -11.10 19.12 2.23
C LEU A 250 -9.92 18.17 2.07
N THR A 251 -9.32 18.14 0.87
CA THR A 251 -8.17 17.27 0.53
C THR A 251 -6.99 17.54 1.48
N VAL A 252 -6.58 18.81 1.60
CA VAL A 252 -5.49 19.22 2.49
C VAL A 252 -5.85 18.95 3.95
N GLY A 253 -7.12 19.14 4.34
CA GLY A 253 -7.63 18.86 5.68
C GLY A 253 -7.47 17.40 6.07
N ILE A 254 -7.83 16.47 5.19
CA ILE A 254 -7.69 15.01 5.43
C ILE A 254 -6.21 14.64 5.60
N VAL A 255 -5.35 15.07 4.68
CA VAL A 255 -3.91 14.76 4.71
C VAL A 255 -3.23 15.36 5.95
N ASN A 256 -3.54 16.61 6.29
CA ASN A 256 -2.99 17.26 7.49
C ASN A 256 -3.50 16.60 8.77
N SER A 257 -4.77 16.22 8.82
CA SER A 257 -5.37 15.50 9.95
C SER A 257 -4.66 14.17 10.20
N LEU A 258 -4.31 13.44 9.14
CA LEU A 258 -3.65 12.13 9.23
C LEU A 258 -2.14 12.20 9.52
N LEU A 259 -1.41 13.11 8.87
CA LEU A 259 0.06 13.13 8.90
C LEU A 259 0.64 14.22 9.82
N LYS A 260 0.12 15.45 9.76
CA LYS A 260 0.72 16.59 10.49
C LYS A 260 0.21 16.69 11.92
N ASN A 261 -1.09 16.55 12.11
CA ASN A 261 -1.77 16.77 13.40
C ASN A 261 -1.93 15.47 14.22
N ASN A 262 -1.11 14.45 13.92
CA ASN A 262 -1.28 13.09 14.44
C ASN A 262 0.04 12.40 14.80
N ARG A 263 1.07 13.20 15.13
CA ARG A 263 2.44 12.70 15.42
C ARG A 263 2.53 11.72 16.59
N ARG A 264 1.50 11.66 17.45
CA ARG A 264 1.40 10.67 18.53
C ARG A 264 1.21 9.26 17.97
N HIS A 265 0.42 9.11 16.92
CA HIS A 265 0.03 7.81 16.38
C HIS A 265 0.81 7.46 15.10
N VAL A 266 1.27 8.46 14.35
CA VAL A 266 1.96 8.29 13.07
C VAL A 266 3.38 8.85 13.15
N HIS A 267 4.38 8.06 12.77
CA HIS A 267 5.79 8.49 12.80
C HIS A 267 6.34 8.91 11.43
N GLY A 268 5.67 8.53 10.34
CA GLY A 268 6.10 8.87 8.99
C GLY A 268 5.11 8.37 7.94
N GLY A 269 5.39 8.69 6.69
CA GLY A 269 4.61 8.15 5.59
C GLY A 269 5.18 8.44 4.22
N LEU A 270 4.67 7.71 3.23
CA LEU A 270 5.00 7.89 1.84
C LEU A 270 3.73 8.20 1.07
N VAL A 271 3.73 9.34 0.37
CA VAL A 271 2.61 9.83 -0.42
C VAL A 271 3.03 9.76 -1.88
N THR A 272 2.15 9.30 -2.76
CA THR A 272 2.38 9.32 -4.20
C THR A 272 1.36 10.20 -4.91
N GLY A 273 1.75 10.72 -6.06
CA GLY A 273 0.86 11.43 -6.97
C GLY A 273 1.35 11.36 -8.40
N VAL A 274 0.55 11.90 -9.32
CA VAL A 274 0.88 11.98 -10.74
C VAL A 274 1.58 13.31 -11.02
N SER A 275 2.75 13.25 -11.63
CA SER A 275 3.35 14.43 -12.25
C SER A 275 2.89 14.49 -13.70
N ASP A 276 2.04 15.46 -14.03
CA ASP A 276 1.64 15.75 -15.40
C ASP A 276 2.76 16.53 -16.10
N ILE A 277 3.86 15.85 -16.39
CA ILE A 277 4.82 16.35 -17.37
C ILE A 277 4.15 16.17 -18.73
N LEU A 278 3.83 17.27 -19.41
CA LEU A 278 3.48 17.24 -20.83
C LEU A 278 4.69 16.65 -21.58
N VAL A 279 4.64 15.34 -21.86
CA VAL A 279 5.57 14.72 -22.78
C VAL A 279 5.21 15.25 -24.17
N PHE A 280 5.79 16.38 -24.56
CA PHE A 280 5.84 16.81 -25.95
C PHE A 280 6.71 15.80 -26.72
N GLY A 281 6.13 14.65 -27.09
CA GLY A 281 6.92 13.58 -27.68
C GLY A 281 6.20 12.26 -27.89
N SER A 282 4.96 12.26 -28.41
CA SER A 282 4.42 11.09 -29.13
C SER A 282 3.17 11.50 -29.90
N GLY A 283 3.40 12.17 -31.03
CA GLY A 283 2.41 12.52 -32.04
C GLY A 283 3.05 12.49 -33.41
N LEU A 284 3.72 11.39 -33.73
CA LEU A 284 4.01 10.96 -35.10
C LEU A 284 3.49 9.54 -35.21
N ASN A 285 2.22 9.44 -35.58
CA ASN A 285 1.63 8.44 -36.47
C ASN A 285 0.26 8.96 -36.89
#